data_AF-A0A2N6C5C4-F1
#
_entry.id   AF-A0A2N6C5C4-F1
#
_cell.length_a   1.000
_cell.length_b   1.000
_cell.length_c   1.000
_cell.angle_alpha   90.00
_cell.angle_beta   90.00
_cell.angle_gamma   90.00
#
_symmetry.space_group_name_H-M   'P 1'
#
loop_
_entity.id
_entity.type
_entity.pdbx_description
1 polymer ?
#
loop_
_entity_poly.entity_id
_entity_poly.type
_entity_poly.pdbx_seq_one_letter_code
_entity_poly.pdbx_strand_id
1 'polypeptide(L)'
;MKQGAALILLFFFVGITMEAIASPKTRYDKSTDTCRNISEGRLEWESRPWGTGGKLFRAECQNCHSRNNSEGAPFLWVESKSSKAWNRVFSQRYPQCAKDGSWNSIPMEQQLVLNDYLYRWAKNSQDVNDSA
;
A
#
# COMPACT_ATOMS: atom_id res chain seq x y z
N MET A 1 -55.59 43.64 -28.60
CA MET A 1 -54.90 42.42 -28.15
C MET A 1 -53.41 42.63 -28.35
N LYS A 2 -52.61 42.79 -27.27
CA LYS A 2 -51.14 42.93 -27.37
C LYS A 2 -50.51 41.73 -26.67
N GLN A 3 -49.75 40.95 -27.44
CA GLN A 3 -49.06 39.75 -26.99
C GLN A 3 -47.89 40.15 -26.09
N GLY A 4 -47.86 39.61 -24.87
CA GLY A 4 -46.71 39.71 -23.97
C GLY A 4 -45.70 38.62 -24.33
N ALA A 5 -44.52 39.02 -24.79
CA ALA A 5 -43.39 38.11 -24.97
C ALA A 5 -42.75 37.85 -23.60
N ALA A 6 -42.98 36.65 -23.04
CA ALA A 6 -42.29 36.20 -21.85
C ALA A 6 -40.87 35.74 -22.23
N LEU A 7 -39.87 36.50 -21.79
CA LEU A 7 -38.45 36.18 -21.97
C LEU A 7 -38.07 35.07 -20.99
N ILE A 8 -37.90 33.83 -21.48
CA ILE A 8 -37.42 32.71 -20.67
C ILE A 8 -35.90 32.84 -20.54
N LEU A 9 -35.43 33.32 -19.38
CA LEU A 9 -34.02 33.32 -18.99
C LEU A 9 -33.60 31.90 -18.59
N LEU A 10 -32.91 31.21 -19.50
CA LEU A 10 -32.25 29.94 -19.24
C LEU A 10 -30.98 30.19 -18.41
N PHE A 11 -31.06 29.94 -17.10
CA PHE A 11 -29.88 29.93 -16.22
C PHE A 11 -29.03 28.68 -16.51
N PHE A 12 -27.92 28.87 -17.23
CA PHE A 12 -26.85 27.88 -17.31
C PHE A 12 -26.15 27.79 -15.95
N PHE A 13 -26.48 26.79 -15.15
CA PHE A 13 -25.65 26.39 -14.01
C PHE A 13 -24.35 25.80 -14.55
N VAL A 14 -23.29 26.59 -14.59
CA VAL A 14 -21.92 26.09 -14.77
C VAL A 14 -21.55 25.36 -13.48
N GLY A 15 -21.68 24.03 -13.49
CA GLY A 15 -21.22 23.19 -12.40
C GLY A 15 -19.70 23.29 -12.31
N ILE A 16 -19.21 23.97 -11.29
CA ILE A 16 -17.78 23.96 -10.95
C ILE A 16 -17.50 22.58 -10.36
N THR A 17 -16.93 21.68 -11.15
CA THR A 17 -16.41 20.41 -10.64
C THR A 17 -15.18 20.73 -9.82
N MET A 18 -15.29 20.70 -8.50
CA MET A 18 -14.11 20.67 -7.65
C MET A 18 -13.44 19.31 -7.84
N GLU A 19 -12.35 19.28 -8.59
CA GLU A 19 -11.49 18.10 -8.65
C GLU A 19 -10.85 17.92 -7.27
N ALA A 20 -11.23 16.86 -6.57
CA ALA A 20 -10.50 16.45 -5.37
C ALA A 20 -9.12 15.97 -5.81
N ILE A 21 -8.09 16.80 -5.61
CA ILE A 21 -6.71 16.41 -5.83
C ILE A 21 -6.32 15.47 -4.69
N ALA A 22 -6.42 14.16 -4.94
CA ALA A 22 -5.88 13.15 -4.04
C ALA A 22 -4.36 13.32 -4.01
N SER A 23 -3.84 13.87 -2.91
CA SER A 23 -2.39 13.98 -2.73
C SER A 23 -1.79 12.58 -2.69
N PRO A 24 -0.62 12.36 -3.31
CA PRO A 24 -0.03 11.03 -3.34
C PRO A 24 0.29 10.56 -1.93
N LYS A 25 -0.05 9.30 -1.66
CA LYS A 25 0.23 8.68 -0.37
C LYS A 25 1.73 8.43 -0.26
N THR A 26 2.37 9.13 0.66
CA THR A 26 3.76 8.90 1.04
C THR A 26 3.85 8.01 2.27
N ARG A 27 4.93 7.25 2.40
CA ARG A 27 5.31 6.54 3.62
C ARG A 27 6.76 6.82 3.99
N TYR A 28 7.06 6.78 5.28
CA TYR A 28 8.44 6.75 5.78
C TYR A 28 8.92 5.29 5.92
N ASP A 29 10.07 4.95 5.34
CA ASP A 29 10.75 3.67 5.54
C ASP A 29 11.95 3.83 6.46
N LYS A 30 11.82 3.29 7.68
CA LYS A 30 12.86 3.36 8.70
C LYS A 30 14.10 2.49 8.36
N SER A 31 13.98 1.53 7.45
CA SER A 31 15.11 0.69 7.04
C SER A 31 16.11 1.43 6.14
N THR A 32 15.65 2.48 5.44
CA THR A 32 16.49 3.28 4.52
C THR A 32 16.54 4.76 4.89
N ASP A 33 15.74 5.20 5.87
CA ASP A 33 15.60 6.61 6.25
C ASP A 33 15.11 7.48 5.07
N THR A 34 14.11 6.98 4.34
CA THR A 34 13.57 7.67 3.16
C THR A 34 12.04 7.75 3.17
N CYS A 35 11.53 8.83 2.59
CA CYS A 35 10.11 8.96 2.26
C CYS A 35 9.87 8.48 0.83
N ARG A 36 8.90 7.58 0.63
CA ARG A 36 8.53 7.02 -0.68
C ARG A 36 7.07 7.27 -0.99
N ASN A 37 6.79 7.62 -2.25
CA ASN A 37 5.42 7.74 -2.77
C ASN A 37 4.93 6.36 -3.22
N ILE A 38 3.92 5.82 -2.55
CA ILE A 38 3.41 4.48 -2.83
C ILE A 38 2.21 4.47 -3.76
N SER A 39 1.66 5.63 -4.11
CA SER A 39 0.50 5.76 -5.00
C SER A 39 0.86 6.17 -6.43
N GLU A 40 2.14 6.31 -6.75
CA GLU A 40 2.60 6.74 -8.08
C GLU A 40 3.74 5.88 -8.64
N GLY A 41 3.89 5.94 -9.96
CA GLY A 41 4.99 5.33 -10.70
C GLY A 41 5.15 3.82 -10.48
N ARG A 42 6.41 3.38 -10.42
CA ARG A 42 6.77 1.97 -10.25
C ARG A 42 6.16 1.37 -8.97
N LEU A 43 6.14 2.12 -7.88
CA LEU A 43 5.65 1.64 -6.58
C LEU A 43 4.13 1.49 -6.55
N GLU A 44 3.39 2.19 -7.41
CA GLU A 44 1.97 1.96 -7.59
C GLU A 44 1.71 0.56 -8.14
N TRP A 45 2.31 0.25 -9.30
CA TRP A 45 2.10 -1.00 -10.03
C TRP A 45 2.75 -2.20 -9.33
N GLU A 46 4.01 -2.07 -8.91
CA GLU A 46 4.75 -3.15 -8.25
C GLU A 46 4.15 -3.51 -6.88
N SER A 47 3.50 -2.56 -6.22
CA SER A 47 2.81 -2.81 -4.94
C SER A 47 1.36 -3.23 -5.12
N ARG A 48 0.90 -3.65 -6.31
CA ARG A 48 -0.40 -4.32 -6.46
C ARG A 48 -0.31 -5.82 -6.11
N PRO A 49 -1.42 -6.51 -5.78
CA PRO A 49 -1.42 -7.96 -5.51
C PRO A 49 -0.87 -8.83 -6.64
N TRP A 50 -1.03 -8.40 -7.90
CA TRP A 50 -0.45 -9.05 -9.09
C TRP A 50 0.95 -8.52 -9.46
N GLY A 51 1.39 -7.42 -8.83
CA GLY A 51 2.70 -6.81 -9.04
C GLY A 51 3.83 -7.57 -8.37
N THR A 52 5.05 -7.02 -8.47
CA THR A 52 6.27 -7.63 -7.92
C THR A 52 6.17 -7.89 -6.42
N GLY A 53 5.65 -6.94 -5.63
CA GLY A 53 5.53 -7.10 -4.18
C GLY A 53 4.56 -8.20 -3.77
N GLY A 54 3.42 -8.32 -4.46
CA GLY A 54 2.47 -9.41 -4.23
C GLY A 54 3.01 -10.79 -4.63
N LYS A 55 3.88 -10.86 -5.64
CA LYS A 55 4.62 -12.08 -6.01
C LYS A 55 5.67 -12.44 -4.96
N LEU A 56 6.46 -11.47 -4.51
CA LEU A 56 7.45 -11.66 -3.44
C LEU A 56 6.79 -12.10 -2.13
N PHE A 57 5.63 -11.56 -1.77
CA PHE A 57 4.91 -12.00 -0.57
C PHE A 57 4.54 -13.48 -0.63
N ARG A 58 4.08 -13.95 -1.80
CA ARG A 58 3.75 -15.37 -2.01
C ARG A 58 4.99 -16.25 -1.99
N ALA A 59 6.05 -15.83 -2.66
CA ALA A 59 7.29 -16.60 -2.79
C ALA A 59 8.09 -16.67 -1.47
N GLU A 60 8.23 -15.55 -0.78
CA GLU A 60 9.15 -15.44 0.37
C GLU A 60 8.44 -15.63 1.71
N CYS A 61 7.24 -15.06 1.87
CA CYS A 61 6.53 -15.12 3.15
C CYS A 61 5.59 -16.32 3.21
N GLN A 62 4.75 -16.53 2.19
CA GLN A 62 3.75 -17.60 2.23
C GLN A 62 4.33 -18.99 2.00
N ASN A 63 5.60 -19.13 1.59
CA ASN A 63 6.24 -20.44 1.57
C ASN A 63 6.29 -21.07 2.97
N CYS A 64 6.70 -20.29 3.99
CA CYS A 64 6.67 -20.71 5.39
C CYS A 64 5.30 -20.49 6.05
N HIS A 65 4.54 -19.47 5.62
CA HIS A 65 3.28 -19.08 6.23
C HIS A 65 2.03 -19.49 5.43
N SER A 66 2.07 -20.60 4.69
CA SER A 66 0.91 -21.16 3.98
C SER A 66 -0.02 -21.90 4.95
N ARG A 67 -1.27 -22.19 4.53
CA ARG A 67 -2.27 -22.82 5.42
C ARG A 67 -1.86 -24.20 5.91
N ASN A 68 -1.04 -24.90 5.12
CA ASN A 68 -0.63 -26.28 5.33
C ASN A 68 0.89 -26.39 5.46
N ASN A 69 1.56 -25.37 6.01
CA ASN A 69 3.00 -25.40 6.18
C ASN A 69 3.42 -26.44 7.23
N SER A 70 4.61 -27.02 7.05
CA SER A 70 5.27 -27.93 7.99
C SER A 70 6.00 -27.22 9.13
N GLU A 71 6.22 -25.90 9.00
CA GLU A 71 7.06 -25.10 9.89
C GLU A 71 6.36 -24.69 11.20
N GLY A 72 5.08 -25.07 11.36
CA GLY A 72 4.25 -24.66 12.49
C GLY A 72 3.96 -23.17 12.53
N ALA A 73 4.25 -22.44 11.45
CA ALA A 73 4.06 -21.01 11.39
C ALA A 73 2.58 -20.66 11.15
N PRO A 74 2.02 -19.62 11.80
CA PRO A 74 0.66 -19.20 11.53
C PRO A 74 0.48 -18.77 10.07
N PHE A 75 -0.70 -19.01 9.51
CA PHE A 75 -1.04 -18.47 8.19
C PHE A 75 -0.94 -16.96 8.18
N LEU A 76 -0.32 -16.41 7.13
CA LEU A 76 -0.06 -14.97 7.03
C LEU A 76 -0.87 -14.33 5.91
N TRP A 77 -1.71 -13.38 6.29
CA TRP A 77 -2.37 -12.43 5.41
C TRP A 77 -1.57 -11.14 5.32
N VAL A 78 -1.80 -10.36 4.28
CA VAL A 78 -1.17 -9.04 4.15
C VAL A 78 -1.70 -8.08 5.22
N GLU A 79 -2.97 -8.25 5.58
CA GLU A 79 -3.69 -7.50 6.61
C GLU A 79 -3.39 -8.00 8.03
N SER A 80 -2.52 -9.01 8.20
CA SER A 80 -2.19 -9.54 9.54
C SER A 80 -1.45 -8.52 10.43
N LYS A 81 -0.98 -7.40 9.89
CA LYS A 81 -0.31 -6.33 10.64
C LYS A 81 -0.76 -4.95 10.15
N SER A 82 -0.53 -3.93 10.99
CA SER A 82 -0.63 -2.52 10.59
C SER A 82 0.56 -2.11 9.72
N SER A 83 0.41 -0.99 9.00
CA SER A 83 1.45 -0.43 8.12
C SER A 83 2.76 -0.21 8.91
N LYS A 84 2.64 0.39 10.10
CA LYS A 84 3.75 0.58 11.04
C LYS A 84 4.40 -0.73 11.50
N ALA A 85 3.58 -1.75 11.79
CA ALA A 85 4.09 -3.04 12.22
C ALA A 85 4.82 -3.79 11.08
N TRP A 86 4.36 -3.67 9.84
CA TRP A 86 5.11 -4.16 8.68
C TRP A 86 6.42 -3.41 8.49
N ASN A 87 6.42 -2.08 8.57
CA ASN A 87 7.66 -1.30 8.48
C ASN A 87 8.69 -1.69 9.56
N ARG A 88 8.21 -2.02 10.76
CA ARG A 88 9.04 -2.50 11.87
C ARG A 88 9.68 -3.86 11.57
N VAL A 89 8.95 -4.77 10.92
CA VAL A 89 9.44 -6.10 10.54
C VAL A 89 10.74 -5.98 9.72
N PHE A 90 10.77 -5.11 8.71
CA PHE A 90 11.94 -4.89 7.86
C PHE A 90 13.04 -4.10 8.57
N SER A 91 12.69 -2.98 9.23
CA SER A 91 13.68 -2.12 9.89
C SER A 91 14.37 -2.76 11.09
N GLN A 92 13.71 -3.68 11.81
CA GLN A 92 14.26 -4.38 12.97
C GLN A 92 14.62 -5.84 12.69
N ARG A 93 14.42 -6.32 11.46
CA ARG A 93 14.50 -7.74 11.09
C ARG A 93 13.73 -8.62 12.08
N TYR A 94 12.48 -8.28 12.36
CA TYR A 94 11.60 -9.05 13.26
C TYR A 94 10.56 -9.79 12.43
N PRO A 95 10.29 -11.10 12.56
CA PRO A 95 10.60 -12.01 13.68
C PRO A 95 11.98 -12.69 13.60
N GLN A 96 12.30 -13.60 14.52
CA GLN A 96 13.63 -14.20 14.70
C GLN A 96 14.20 -14.81 13.40
N CYS A 97 13.41 -15.44 12.54
CA CYS A 97 13.89 -15.97 11.27
C CYS A 97 14.51 -14.90 10.35
N ALA A 98 13.99 -13.67 10.36
CA ALA A 98 14.59 -12.56 9.62
C ALA A 98 15.94 -12.14 10.21
N LYS A 99 16.15 -12.29 11.53
CA LYS A 99 17.45 -12.09 12.19
C LYS A 99 18.43 -13.20 11.87
N ASP A 100 17.93 -14.44 11.81
CA ASP A 100 18.73 -15.64 11.51
C ASP A 100 19.15 -15.72 10.03
N GLY A 101 18.68 -14.77 9.22
CA GLY A 101 19.15 -14.60 7.85
C GLY A 101 18.30 -15.29 6.81
N SER A 102 17.08 -15.75 7.12
CA SER A 102 16.15 -16.31 6.13
C SER A 102 15.85 -15.35 4.98
N TRP A 103 16.13 -14.05 5.16
CA TRP A 103 15.92 -13.01 4.14
C TRP A 103 17.22 -12.57 3.44
N ASN A 104 18.38 -13.14 3.80
CA ASN A 104 19.65 -12.78 3.19
C ASN A 104 19.75 -13.20 1.72
N SER A 105 18.93 -14.16 1.28
CA SER A 105 18.76 -14.54 -0.12
C SER A 105 17.92 -13.55 -0.93
N ILE A 106 17.18 -12.66 -0.27
CA ILE A 106 16.31 -11.66 -0.91
C ILE A 106 17.13 -10.38 -1.09
N PRO A 107 17.39 -9.92 -2.33
CA PRO A 107 18.08 -8.66 -2.58
C PRO A 107 17.40 -7.49 -1.87
N MET A 108 18.17 -6.50 -1.40
CA MET A 108 17.64 -5.35 -0.67
C MET A 108 16.51 -4.64 -1.44
N GLU A 109 16.64 -4.45 -2.75
CA GLU A 109 15.58 -3.85 -3.57
C GLU A 109 14.26 -4.64 -3.48
N GLN A 110 14.33 -5.97 -3.51
CA GLN A 110 13.14 -6.82 -3.39
C GLN A 110 12.55 -6.75 -1.97
N GLN A 111 13.39 -6.66 -0.94
CA GLN A 111 12.90 -6.42 0.43
C GLN A 111 12.17 -5.07 0.53
N LEU A 112 12.65 -4.03 -0.14
CA LEU A 112 12.00 -2.71 -0.18
C LEU A 112 10.65 -2.75 -0.89
N VAL A 113 10.57 -3.43 -2.04
CA VAL A 113 9.31 -3.62 -2.79
C VAL A 113 8.31 -4.47 -1.99
N LEU A 114 8.78 -5.52 -1.31
CA LEU A 114 7.95 -6.34 -0.43
C LEU A 114 7.41 -5.52 0.75
N ASN A 115 8.25 -4.70 1.38
CA ASN A 115 7.85 -3.79 2.45
C ASN A 115 6.80 -2.78 1.95
N ASP A 116 6.93 -2.25 0.73
CA ASP A 116 5.93 -1.34 0.12
C ASP A 116 4.58 -1.99 -0.08
N TYR A 117 4.58 -3.19 -0.63
CA TYR A 117 3.37 -3.98 -0.77
C TYR A 117 2.68 -4.24 0.57
N LEU A 118 3.43 -4.74 1.55
CA LEU A 118 2.89 -5.07 2.88
C LEU A 118 2.39 -3.83 3.63
N TYR A 119 3.07 -2.70 3.50
CA TYR A 119 2.62 -1.43 4.07
C TYR A 119 1.34 -0.94 3.41
N ARG A 120 1.26 -0.98 2.07
CA ARG A 120 0.11 -0.48 1.31
C ARG A 120 -1.17 -1.30 1.53
N TRP A 121 -1.05 -2.59 1.82
CA TRP A 121 -2.19 -3.50 1.99
C TRP A 121 -2.34 -3.99 3.43
N ALA A 122 -1.70 -3.29 4.37
CA ALA A 122 -1.84 -3.55 5.80
C ALA A 122 -3.29 -3.34 6.28
N LYS A 123 -3.60 -3.85 7.48
CA LYS A 123 -4.93 -3.76 8.12
C LYS A 123 -5.52 -2.35 8.12
N ASN A 124 -4.67 -1.35 8.37
CA ASN A 124 -5.04 0.05 8.56
C ASN A 124 -4.55 0.93 7.40
N SER A 125 -4.35 0.35 6.22
CA SER A 125 -3.81 1.10 5.07
C SER A 125 -4.73 2.19 4.55
N GLN A 126 -6.00 2.23 4.95
CA GLN A 126 -6.94 3.29 4.62
C GLN A 126 -7.13 4.30 5.76
N ASP A 127 -6.53 4.05 6.94
CA ASP A 127 -6.61 4.98 8.06
C ASP A 127 -5.51 6.02 7.95
N VAL A 128 -5.90 7.27 7.68
CA VAL A 128 -4.96 8.39 7.51
C VAL A 128 -4.13 8.68 8.76
N ASN A 129 -4.62 8.33 9.95
CA ASN A 129 -3.90 8.58 11.21
C ASN A 129 -2.84 7.52 11.51
N ASP A 130 -3.02 6.30 10.99
CA ASP A 130 -2.17 5.15 11.33
C ASP A 130 -1.34 4.61 10.14
N SER A 131 -1.42 5.28 8.99
CA SER A 131 -0.72 4.91 7.76
C SER A 131 0.27 5.96 7.25
N ALA A 132 0.72 6.83 8.16
CA ALA A 132 1.87 7.73 8.02
C ALA A 132 3.07 7.19 8.82
#